data_AF-A0A1G1HPB4-F1
#
_entry.id   AF-A0A1G1HPB4-F1
#
_cell.length_a   1.000
_cell.length_b   1.000
_cell.length_c   1.000
_cell.angle_alpha   90.00
_cell.angle_beta   90.00
_cell.angle_gamma   90.00
#
_symmetry.space_group_name_H-M   'P 1'
#
loop_
_entity.id
_entity.type
_entity.pdbx_description
1 polymer ?
#
loop_
_entity_poly.entity_id
_entity_poly.type
_entity_poly.pdbx_seq_one_letter_code
_entity_poly.pdbx_strand_id
1 'polypeptide(L)'
;MCSTGEGQSHSHGVLSEAEKTLADLRNDLSEVMGLINKFEYQKAVISGADFPAAGEVVHTLEHLLEAQKEQAAVLIELINSIDVTQRNMFEGNGQEHEHGEHGHEHAHGHKH
;
A
#
# COMPACT_ATOMS: atom_id res chain seq x y z
N MET A 1 32.46 7.37 -32.09
CA MET A 1 31.93 8.26 -31.04
C MET A 1 30.73 7.55 -30.44
N CYS A 2 30.90 6.95 -29.25
CA CYS A 2 29.79 6.35 -28.52
C CYS A 2 29.11 7.45 -27.72
N SER A 3 27.87 7.78 -28.08
CA SER A 3 27.03 8.68 -27.28
C SER A 3 26.40 7.85 -26.16
N THR A 4 26.90 8.06 -24.95
CA THR A 4 26.30 7.60 -23.70
C THR A 4 24.94 8.30 -23.55
N GLY A 5 23.87 7.53 -23.76
CA GLY A 5 22.48 7.93 -23.49
C GLY A 5 21.90 7.04 -22.42
N GLU A 6 22.55 6.95 -21.27
CA GLU A 6 22.01 6.30 -20.07
C GLU A 6 20.97 7.22 -19.43
N GLY A 7 19.81 7.30 -20.08
CA GLY A 7 18.56 7.78 -19.48
C GLY A 7 17.64 6.58 -19.26
N GLN A 8 18.14 5.55 -18.59
CA GLN A 8 17.35 4.36 -18.32
C GLN A 8 16.27 4.74 -17.30
N SER A 9 15.03 4.67 -17.76
CA SER A 9 13.81 4.82 -16.98
C SER A 9 13.76 3.74 -15.87
N HIS A 10 14.34 4.03 -14.71
CA HIS A 10 14.37 3.11 -13.56
C HIS A 10 13.12 3.22 -12.68
N SER A 11 12.32 4.27 -12.83
CA SER A 11 11.12 4.51 -12.01
C SER A 11 9.97 3.56 -12.33
N HIS A 12 9.88 3.07 -13.58
CA HIS A 12 8.74 2.24 -14.01
C HIS A 12 8.77 0.81 -13.46
N GLY A 13 9.94 0.29 -13.06
CA GLY A 13 10.08 -1.04 -12.46
C GLY A 13 9.69 -1.08 -10.98
N VAL A 14 10.19 -0.12 -10.20
CA VAL A 14 9.97 -0.02 -8.75
C VAL A 14 8.50 0.25 -8.41
N LEU A 15 7.81 1.06 -9.22
CA LEU A 15 6.38 1.34 -9.04
C LEU A 15 5.53 0.07 -9.22
N SER A 16 5.83 -0.74 -10.24
CA SER A 16 5.11 -2.00 -10.49
C SER A 16 5.34 -3.03 -9.38
N GLU A 17 6.53 -3.06 -8.77
CA GLU A 17 6.81 -3.94 -7.63
C GLU A 17 6.05 -3.51 -6.38
N ALA A 18 6.04 -2.21 -6.07
CA ALA A 18 5.32 -1.70 -4.92
C ALA A 18 3.78 -1.83 -5.05
N GLU A 19 3.23 -1.68 -6.25
CA GLU A 19 1.81 -1.97 -6.53
C GLU A 19 1.45 -3.44 -6.32
N LYS A 20 2.32 -4.37 -6.75
CA LYS A 20 2.14 -5.81 -6.51
C LYS A 20 2.18 -6.13 -5.03
N THR A 21 3.19 -5.61 -4.31
CA THR A 21 3.28 -5.78 -2.85
C THR A 21 2.04 -5.23 -2.14
N LEU A 22 1.52 -4.06 -2.55
CA LEU A 22 0.27 -3.52 -2.00
C LEU A 22 -0.92 -4.43 -2.28
N ALA A 23 -1.02 -5.01 -3.47
CA ALA A 23 -2.10 -5.95 -3.82
C ALA A 23 -2.02 -7.21 -2.95
N ASP A 24 -0.83 -7.77 -2.77
CA ASP A 24 -0.61 -8.95 -1.94
C ASP A 24 -0.96 -8.67 -0.47
N LEU A 25 -0.50 -7.54 0.10
CA LEU A 25 -0.82 -7.15 1.47
C LEU A 25 -2.32 -6.88 1.68
N ARG A 26 -3.01 -6.32 0.67
CA ARG A 26 -4.47 -6.12 0.72
C ARG A 26 -5.21 -7.46 0.67
N ASN A 27 -4.71 -8.44 -0.09
CA ASN A 27 -5.26 -9.79 -0.08
C ASN A 27 -5.07 -10.44 1.30
N ASP A 28 -3.87 -10.38 1.87
CA ASP A 28 -3.58 -10.89 3.22
C ASP A 28 -4.49 -10.25 4.27
N LEU A 29 -4.69 -8.93 4.21
CA LEU A 29 -5.62 -8.22 5.10
C LEU A 29 -7.05 -8.73 4.93
N SER A 30 -7.50 -8.95 3.69
CA SER A 30 -8.82 -9.50 3.43
C SER A 30 -8.98 -10.91 4.02
N GLU A 31 -7.95 -11.74 3.94
CA GLU A 31 -7.95 -13.08 4.54
C GLU A 31 -8.04 -13.03 6.07
N VAL A 32 -7.22 -12.19 6.71
CA VAL A 32 -7.24 -11.99 8.17
C VAL A 32 -8.60 -11.45 8.64
N MET A 33 -9.17 -10.47 7.94
CA MET A 33 -10.50 -9.95 8.24
C MET A 33 -11.58 -11.04 8.10
N GLY A 34 -11.43 -11.95 7.12
CA GLY A 34 -12.28 -13.14 6.98
C GLY A 34 -12.19 -14.08 8.18
N LEU A 35 -10.98 -14.31 8.70
CA LEU A 35 -10.76 -15.12 9.90
C LEU A 35 -11.35 -14.48 11.16
N ILE A 36 -11.16 -13.17 11.34
CA ILE A 36 -11.76 -12.39 12.45
C ILE A 36 -13.28 -12.60 12.45
N ASN A 37 -13.95 -12.35 11.33
CA ASN A 37 -15.40 -12.52 11.21
C ASN A 37 -15.85 -13.95 11.54
N LYS A 38 -15.10 -14.95 11.07
CA LYS A 38 -15.38 -16.37 11.35
C LYS A 38 -15.26 -16.68 12.84
N PHE A 39 -14.21 -16.20 13.51
CA PHE A 39 -14.01 -16.43 14.94
C PHE A 39 -15.01 -15.68 15.80
N GLU A 40 -15.40 -14.45 15.45
CA GLU A 40 -16.46 -13.73 16.15
C GLU A 40 -17.80 -14.47 16.06
N TYR A 41 -18.16 -14.97 14.88
CA TYR A 41 -19.36 -15.78 14.70
C TYR A 41 -19.30 -17.08 15.52
N GLN A 42 -18.19 -17.82 15.44
CA GLN A 42 -18.01 -19.07 16.19
C GLN A 42 -18.06 -18.84 17.70
N LYS A 43 -17.43 -17.77 18.19
CA LYS A 43 -17.48 -17.39 19.60
C LYS A 43 -18.92 -17.18 20.05
N ALA A 44 -19.73 -16.46 19.28
CA ALA A 44 -21.13 -16.22 19.61
C ALA A 44 -21.95 -17.52 19.66
N VAL A 45 -21.76 -18.42 18.68
CA VAL A 45 -22.44 -19.71 18.63
C VAL A 45 -22.07 -20.59 19.83
N ILE A 46 -20.78 -20.70 20.15
CA ILE A 46 -20.28 -21.57 21.22
C ILE A 46 -20.62 -21.01 22.60
N SER A 47 -20.63 -19.68 22.76
CA SER A 47 -21.01 -19.04 24.03
C SER A 47 -22.47 -19.34 24.42
N GLY A 48 -23.34 -19.60 23.44
CA GLY A 48 -24.73 -20.00 23.67
C GLY A 48 -24.94 -21.51 23.74
N ALA A 49 -23.88 -22.31 23.62
CA ALA A 49 -23.98 -23.76 23.53
C ALA A 49 -23.88 -24.42 24.91
N ASP A 50 -24.75 -25.39 25.16
CA ASP A 50 -24.78 -26.16 26.41
C ASP A 50 -24.02 -27.48 26.25
N PHE A 51 -22.69 -27.39 26.22
CA PHE A 51 -21.82 -28.57 26.23
C PHE A 51 -20.62 -28.37 27.16
N PRO A 52 -20.07 -29.45 27.75
CA PRO A 52 -18.89 -29.37 28.59
C PRO A 52 -17.68 -28.77 27.84
N ALA A 53 -16.95 -27.85 28.47
CA ALA A 53 -15.82 -27.12 27.90
C ALA A 53 -16.14 -25.95 26.93
N ALA A 54 -17.42 -25.60 26.72
CA ALA A 54 -17.77 -24.42 25.90
C ALA A 54 -17.03 -23.13 26.33
N GLY A 55 -16.88 -22.91 27.64
CA GLY A 55 -16.13 -21.77 28.19
C GLY A 55 -14.63 -21.78 27.84
N GLU A 56 -13.97 -22.95 27.87
CA GLU A 56 -12.55 -23.08 27.52
C GLU A 56 -12.32 -22.82 26.02
N VAL A 57 -13.24 -23.31 25.18
CA VAL A 57 -13.20 -23.06 23.73
C VAL A 57 -13.41 -21.57 23.43
N VAL A 58 -14.39 -20.92 24.09
CA VAL A 58 -14.60 -19.47 23.97
C VAL A 58 -13.35 -18.70 24.37
N HIS A 59 -12.74 -19.05 25.51
CA HIS A 59 -11.52 -18.38 25.97
C HIS A 59 -10.37 -18.53 24.98
N THR A 60 -10.19 -19.72 24.40
CA THR A 60 -9.17 -19.96 23.37
C THR A 60 -9.45 -19.16 22.10
N LEU A 61 -10.72 -19.07 21.67
CA LEU A 61 -11.13 -18.26 20.53
C LEU A 61 -10.89 -16.77 20.76
N GLU A 62 -10.99 -16.28 22.00
CA GLU A 62 -10.67 -14.89 22.33
C GLU A 62 -9.20 -14.56 22.11
N HIS A 63 -8.28 -15.42 22.56
CA HIS A 63 -6.84 -15.26 22.30
C HIS A 63 -6.52 -15.26 20.81
N LEU A 64 -7.14 -16.17 20.05
CA LEU A 64 -6.95 -16.21 18.60
C LEU A 64 -7.51 -14.94 17.94
N LEU A 65 -8.67 -14.46 18.36
CA LEU A 65 -9.28 -13.25 17.83
C LEU A 65 -8.43 -12.01 18.11
N GLU A 66 -7.86 -11.88 19.31
CA GLU A 66 -6.95 -10.78 19.64
C GLU A 66 -5.70 -10.80 18.75
N ALA A 67 -5.07 -11.96 18.58
CA ALA A 67 -3.91 -12.11 17.71
C ALA A 67 -4.22 -11.73 16.24
N GLN A 68 -5.39 -12.15 15.72
CA GLN A 68 -5.80 -11.76 14.36
C GLN A 68 -6.07 -10.26 14.23
N LYS A 69 -6.67 -9.62 15.25
CA LYS A 69 -6.90 -8.17 15.27
C LYS A 69 -5.60 -7.38 15.28
N GLU A 70 -4.61 -7.83 16.06
CA GLU A 70 -3.27 -7.25 16.06
C GLU A 70 -2.60 -7.39 14.68
N GLN A 71 -2.67 -8.57 14.07
CA GLN A 71 -2.15 -8.79 12.72
C GLN A 71 -2.82 -7.88 11.68
N ALA A 72 -4.14 -7.72 11.74
CA ALA A 72 -4.87 -6.82 10.84
C ALA A 72 -4.44 -5.35 11.02
N ALA A 73 -4.23 -4.89 12.26
CA ALA A 73 -3.75 -3.54 12.53
C ALA A 73 -2.36 -3.29 11.91
N VAL A 74 -1.43 -4.23 12.09
CA VAL A 74 -0.08 -4.15 11.49
C VAL A 74 -0.15 -4.11 9.96
N LEU A 75 -1.00 -4.93 9.33
CA LEU A 75 -1.17 -4.92 7.87
C LEU A 75 -1.74 -3.58 7.37
N ILE A 76 -2.72 -3.00 8.07
CA ILE A 76 -3.29 -1.69 7.75
C ILE A 76 -2.22 -0.60 7.83
N GLU A 77 -1.41 -0.58 8.88
CA GLU A 77 -0.32 0.38 9.04
C GLU A 77 0.72 0.26 7.92
N LEU A 78 1.10 -0.97 7.56
CA LEU A 78 2.05 -1.24 6.49
C LEU A 78 1.53 -0.78 5.12
N ILE A 79 0.28 -1.12 4.79
CA ILE A 79 -0.39 -0.70 3.54
C ILE A 79 -0.41 0.83 3.46
N ASN A 80 -0.82 1.50 4.55
CA ASN A 80 -0.86 2.96 4.59
C ASN A 80 0.52 3.59 4.41
N SER A 81 1.56 3.02 5.03
CA SER A 81 2.93 3.50 4.88
C SER A 81 3.42 3.43 3.43
N ILE A 82 3.12 2.34 2.73
CA ILE A 82 3.50 2.16 1.32
C ILE A 82 2.69 3.11 0.43
N ASP A 83 1.37 3.20 0.63
CA ASP A 83 0.48 4.10 -0.12
C ASP A 83 0.92 5.59 0.02
N VAL A 84 1.26 6.04 1.22
CA VAL A 84 1.76 7.42 1.46
C VAL A 84 3.11 7.63 0.78
N THR A 85 4.02 6.67 0.88
CA THR A 85 5.34 6.76 0.24
C THR A 85 5.21 6.87 -1.28
N GLN A 86 4.31 6.08 -1.88
CA GLN A 86 4.03 6.17 -3.31
C GLN A 86 3.50 7.56 -3.70
N ARG A 87 2.48 8.08 -3.00
CA ARG A 87 1.92 9.41 -3.28
C ARG A 87 2.98 10.51 -3.21
N ASN A 88 3.82 10.48 -2.17
CA ASN A 88 4.89 11.47 -2.00
C ASN A 88 5.95 11.40 -3.13
N MET A 89 6.23 10.20 -3.68
CA MET A 89 7.12 10.06 -4.85
C MET A 89 6.51 10.62 -6.15
N PHE A 90 5.18 10.61 -6.28
CA PHE A 90 4.49 11.21 -7.43
C PHE A 90 4.33 12.72 -7.28
N GLU A 91 3.98 13.22 -6.09
CA GLU A 91 3.78 14.65 -5.83
C GLU A 91 5.12 15.40 -5.74
N GLY A 92 6.18 14.77 -5.22
CA GLY A 92 7.52 15.35 -5.11
C GLY A 92 8.30 15.47 -6.43
N ASN A 93 7.84 14.80 -7.50
CA ASN A 93 8.41 14.93 -8.86
C ASN A 93 7.56 15.84 -9.77
N GLY A 94 6.50 16.46 -9.24
CA GLY A 94 5.58 17.31 -10.02
C GLY A 94 5.83 18.81 -9.91
N GLN A 95 6.88 19.27 -9.23
CA GLN A 95 6.99 20.66 -8.80
C GLN A 95 8.32 21.36 -9.12
N GLU A 96 8.94 21.13 -10.29
CA GLU A 96 9.98 22.04 -10.82
C GLU A 96 9.99 22.08 -12.36
N HIS A 97 9.02 22.76 -12.98
CA HIS A 97 9.25 23.51 -14.24
C HIS A 97 8.15 24.53 -14.54
N GLU A 98 7.84 25.40 -13.59
CA GLU A 98 7.25 26.71 -13.90
C GLU A 98 8.07 27.77 -13.19
N HIS A 99 9.01 28.39 -13.92
CA HIS A 99 9.16 29.85 -14.04
C HIS A 99 10.46 30.17 -14.80
N GLY A 100 10.29 30.82 -15.95
CA GLY A 100 11.38 31.33 -16.76
C GLY A 100 10.94 31.97 -18.07
N GLU A 101 9.82 32.69 -18.11
CA GLU A 101 9.66 33.76 -19.11
C GLU A 101 10.81 34.75 -18.91
N HIS A 102 11.65 34.98 -19.92
CA HIS A 102 12.17 36.29 -20.27
C HIS A 102 12.77 36.25 -21.68
N GLY A 103 12.34 37.22 -22.49
CA GLY A 103 12.48 37.20 -23.93
C GLY A 103 13.89 37.41 -24.47
N HIS A 104 14.05 37.04 -25.74
CA HIS A 104 14.81 37.88 -26.64
C HIS A 104 14.29 37.71 -28.08
N GLU A 105 13.66 38.76 -28.58
CA GLU A 105 13.54 39.03 -29.99
C GLU A 105 14.95 39.02 -30.61
N HIS A 106 15.18 38.25 -31.66
CA HIS A 106 16.14 38.65 -32.68
C HIS A 106 15.73 38.07 -34.03
N ALA A 107 15.05 38.94 -34.78
CA ALA A 107 15.03 38.86 -36.22
C ALA A 107 16.46 39.07 -36.75
N HIS A 108 16.96 38.15 -37.55
CA HIS A 108 18.04 38.45 -38.50
C HIS A 108 17.67 37.89 -39.87
N GLY A 109 17.09 38.78 -40.69
CA GLY A 109 17.32 38.71 -42.12
C GLY A 109 18.73 39.20 -42.42
N HIS A 110 19.46 38.48 -43.26
CA HIS A 110 20.52 39.06 -44.06
C HIS A 110 20.53 38.43 -45.45
N LYS A 111 20.28 39.28 -46.45
CA LYS A 111 20.58 39.04 -47.85
C LYS A 111 22.09 39.11 -48.05
N HIS A 112 22.64 38.22 -48.87
CA HIS A 112 23.49 38.61 -50.00
C HIS A 112 23.54 37.46 -51.01
#